data_AF-A0A9Q0WZY4-F1
#
_entry.id   AF-A0A9Q0WZY4-F1
#
_cell.length_a   1.000
_cell.length_b   1.000
_cell.length_c   1.000
_cell.angle_alpha   90.00
_cell.angle_beta   90.00
_cell.angle_gamma   90.00
#
_symmetry.space_group_name_H-M   'P 1'
#
loop_
_entity.id
_entity.type
_entity.pdbx_description
1 polymer ?
#
loop_
_entity_poly.entity_id
_entity_poly.type
_entity_poly.pdbx_seq_one_letter_code
_entity_poly.pdbx_strand_id
1 'polypeptide(L)'
;MTSADCAGAIFYAMMKQALEIPHATAGELRKSAASIIDAWNKLLKFYSKEIDDQIEVIMKFEEMCLESVKEFSPHFSQILHLLYDKDILEEDAILRWADEKKDAEESDKVFVKQSEKLIQWLREASEEED
;
A
#
# COMPACT_ATOMS: atom_id res chain seq x y z
N MET A 1 -19.10 6.79 7.05
CA MET A 1 -17.82 6.41 7.65
C MET A 1 -17.86 4.92 7.91
N THR A 2 -17.38 4.16 6.93
CA THR A 2 -17.18 2.71 6.98
C THR A 2 -15.85 2.38 7.67
N SER A 3 -15.57 1.09 7.91
CA SER A 3 -14.24 0.64 8.34
C SER A 3 -13.16 1.00 7.31
N ALA A 4 -13.46 0.82 6.03
CA ALA A 4 -12.59 1.18 4.91
C ALA A 4 -12.23 2.66 4.92
N ASP A 5 -13.20 3.56 5.10
CA ASP A 5 -12.95 5.01 5.23
C ASP A 5 -11.93 5.31 6.35
N CYS A 6 -11.98 4.55 7.45
CA CYS A 6 -11.07 4.70 8.57
C CYS A 6 -9.68 4.13 8.26
N ALA A 7 -9.60 2.97 7.60
CA ALA A 7 -8.34 2.34 7.19
C ALA A 7 -7.55 3.28 6.27
N GLY A 8 -8.20 3.82 5.23
CA GLY A 8 -7.62 4.81 4.33
C GLY A 8 -7.18 6.09 5.07
N ALA A 9 -8.04 6.65 5.92
CA ALA A 9 -7.70 7.88 6.66
C ALA A 9 -6.52 7.72 7.64
N ILE A 10 -6.45 6.58 8.34
CA ILE A 10 -5.34 6.27 9.25
C ILE A 10 -4.03 6.13 8.46
N PHE A 11 -4.06 5.35 7.37
CA PHE A 11 -2.90 5.18 6.51
C PHE A 11 -2.44 6.53 5.92
N TYR A 12 -3.38 7.35 5.45
CA TYR A 12 -3.10 8.69 4.96
C TYR A 12 -2.37 9.55 6.00
N ALA A 13 -2.87 9.59 7.24
CA ALA A 13 -2.26 10.35 8.33
C ALA A 13 -0.84 9.86 8.65
N MET A 14 -0.63 8.54 8.66
CA MET A 14 0.69 7.92 8.88
C MET A 14 1.70 8.33 7.80
N MET A 15 1.31 8.24 6.53
CA MET A 15 2.19 8.58 5.41
C MET A 15 2.46 10.08 5.33
N LYS A 16 1.47 10.93 5.66
CA LYS A 16 1.69 12.38 5.80
C LYS A 16 2.67 12.70 6.91
N GLN A 17 2.53 12.07 8.08
CA GLN A 17 3.48 12.23 9.18
C GLN A 17 4.90 11.83 8.76
N ALA A 18 5.05 10.74 8.03
CA ALA A 18 6.35 10.29 7.53
C ALA A 18 7.00 11.31 6.58
N LEU A 19 6.20 12.02 5.76
CA LEU A 19 6.68 13.06 4.86
C LEU A 19 7.13 14.34 5.61
N GLU A 20 6.50 14.65 6.73
CA GLU A 20 6.86 15.81 7.57
C GLU A 20 8.18 15.62 8.32
N ILE A 21 8.65 14.38 8.49
CA ILE A 21 9.97 14.10 9.07
C ILE A 21 11.06 14.60 8.11
N PRO A 22 11.99 15.46 8.57
CA PRO A 22 13.07 15.95 7.71
C PRO A 22 13.85 14.80 7.07
N HIS A 23 13.92 14.81 5.74
CA HIS A 23 14.61 13.82 4.94
C HIS A 23 15.39 14.53 3.83
N ALA A 24 16.66 14.17 3.65
CA ALA A 24 17.52 14.67 2.58
C ALA A 24 17.48 13.76 1.35
N THR A 25 17.06 12.50 1.53
CA THR A 25 17.04 11.49 0.46
C THR A 25 15.74 10.69 0.41
N ALA A 26 15.42 10.17 -0.76
CA ALA A 26 14.36 9.18 -0.99
C ALA A 26 14.49 7.95 -0.06
N GLY A 27 15.71 7.50 0.20
CA GLY A 27 15.97 6.38 1.13
C GLY A 27 15.61 6.69 2.58
N GLU A 28 15.79 7.94 3.03
CA GLU A 28 15.39 8.38 4.36
C GLU A 28 13.86 8.50 4.48
N LEU A 29 13.19 9.03 3.46
CA LEU A 29 11.73 9.10 3.43
C LEU A 29 11.09 7.71 3.58
N ARG A 30 11.61 6.71 2.85
CA ARG A 30 11.15 5.32 2.98
C ARG A 30 11.38 4.77 4.40
N LYS A 31 12.52 5.08 5.03
CA LYS A 31 12.80 4.66 6.41
C LYS A 31 11.86 5.32 7.41
N SER A 32 11.54 6.59 7.22
CA SER A 32 10.54 7.31 8.02
C SER A 32 9.17 6.65 7.91
N ALA A 33 8.72 6.35 6.68
CA ALA A 33 7.46 5.64 6.46
C ALA A 33 7.44 4.26 7.13
N ALA A 34 8.49 3.48 6.97
CA ALA A 34 8.61 2.17 7.63
C ALA A 34 8.55 2.29 9.17
N SER A 35 9.24 3.29 9.75
CA SER A 35 9.21 3.52 11.19
C SER A 35 7.83 3.93 11.71
N ILE A 36 7.08 4.75 10.95
CA ILE A 36 5.71 5.13 11.32
C ILE A 36 4.76 3.94 11.18
N ILE A 37 4.87 3.16 10.10
CA ILE A 37 4.10 1.93 9.91
C ILE A 37 4.35 0.95 11.06
N ASP A 38 5.60 0.75 11.47
CA ASP A 38 5.94 -0.12 12.60
C ASP A 38 5.36 0.38 13.92
N ALA A 39 5.44 1.69 14.19
CA ALA A 39 4.91 2.28 15.41
C ALA A 39 3.38 2.12 15.55
N TRP A 40 2.66 2.20 14.43
CA TRP A 40 1.19 2.18 14.40
C TRP A 40 0.59 0.91 13.81
N ASN A 41 1.40 -0.13 13.55
CA ASN A 41 1.00 -1.36 12.89
C ASN A 41 -0.28 -1.97 13.50
N LYS A 42 -0.33 -2.10 14.84
CA LYS A 42 -1.50 -2.66 15.54
C LYS A 42 -2.79 -1.88 15.29
N LEU A 43 -2.69 -0.56 15.18
CA LEU A 43 -3.85 0.29 14.91
C LEU A 43 -4.30 0.11 13.46
N LEU A 44 -3.36 0.16 12.51
CA LEU A 44 -3.68 -0.01 11.10
C LEU A 44 -4.32 -1.38 10.83
N LYS A 45 -3.74 -2.47 11.33
CA LYS A 45 -4.34 -3.82 11.27
C LYS A 45 -5.75 -3.91 11.87
N PHE A 46 -6.02 -3.17 12.93
CA PHE A 46 -7.34 -3.20 13.56
C PHE A 46 -8.44 -2.64 12.65
N TYR A 47 -8.09 -1.71 11.75
CA TYR A 47 -9.00 -1.10 10.79
C TYR A 47 -8.94 -1.71 9.39
N SER A 48 -7.86 -2.44 9.05
CA SER A 48 -7.68 -3.15 7.77
C SER A 48 -7.99 -4.64 7.89
N LYS A 49 -9.18 -4.99 8.41
CA LYS A 49 -9.53 -6.39 8.73
C LYS A 49 -10.10 -7.14 7.54
N GLU A 50 -11.03 -6.51 6.84
CA GLU A 50 -11.65 -7.13 5.67
C GLU A 50 -10.83 -6.80 4.42
N ILE A 51 -10.93 -7.65 3.40
CA ILE A 51 -10.22 -7.46 2.13
C ILE A 51 -10.54 -6.09 1.52
N ASP A 52 -11.79 -5.62 1.61
CA ASP A 52 -12.19 -4.29 1.12
C ASP A 52 -11.49 -3.15 1.89
N ASP A 53 -11.27 -3.30 3.20
CA ASP A 53 -10.54 -2.31 4.00
C ASP A 53 -9.05 -2.25 3.59
N GLN A 54 -8.49 -3.41 3.25
CA GLN A 54 -7.10 -3.54 2.79
C GLN A 54 -6.93 -2.96 1.38
N ILE A 55 -7.86 -3.24 0.46
CA ILE A 55 -7.88 -2.64 -0.88
C ILE A 55 -8.02 -1.11 -0.77
N GLU A 56 -8.83 -0.59 0.14
CA GLU A 56 -8.93 0.86 0.38
C GLU A 56 -7.61 1.46 0.85
N VAL A 57 -6.80 0.75 1.66
CA VAL A 57 -5.44 1.21 2.00
C VAL A 57 -4.55 1.33 0.75
N ILE A 58 -4.60 0.35 -0.16
CA ILE A 58 -3.83 0.37 -1.41
C ILE A 58 -4.29 1.52 -2.31
N MET A 59 -5.60 1.64 -2.52
CA MET A 59 -6.22 2.69 -3.35
C MET A 59 -5.93 4.08 -2.80
N LYS A 60 -6.02 4.25 -1.47
CA LYS A 60 -5.63 5.50 -0.81
C LYS A 60 -4.17 5.84 -1.08
N PHE A 61 -3.29 4.84 -1.07
CA PHE A 61 -1.88 5.06 -1.35
C PHE A 61 -1.62 5.47 -2.81
N GLU A 62 -2.38 4.93 -3.77
CA GLU A 62 -2.32 5.34 -5.18
C GLU A 62 -2.71 6.82 -5.33
N GLU A 63 -3.87 7.20 -4.78
CA GLU A 63 -4.36 8.59 -4.79
C GLU A 63 -3.32 9.55 -4.19
N MET A 64 -2.78 9.16 -3.04
CA MET A 64 -1.72 9.89 -2.35
C MET A 64 -0.49 10.12 -3.23
N CYS A 65 -0.02 9.09 -3.92
CA CYS A 65 1.14 9.17 -4.81
C CYS A 65 0.86 9.98 -6.09
N LEU A 66 -0.40 10.14 -6.49
CA LEU A 66 -0.78 10.96 -7.65
C LEU A 66 -1.04 12.42 -7.29
N GLU A 67 -1.43 12.70 -6.05
CA GLU A 67 -1.94 14.02 -5.67
C GLU A 67 -1.10 14.71 -4.59
N SER A 68 -1.03 14.11 -3.40
CA SER A 68 -0.72 14.84 -2.16
C SER A 68 0.62 14.51 -1.52
N VAL A 69 1.25 13.40 -1.90
CA VAL A 69 2.57 12.93 -1.40
C VAL A 69 3.35 12.21 -2.51
N LYS A 70 3.54 12.90 -3.64
CA LYS A 70 4.20 12.38 -4.87
C LYS A 70 5.62 11.87 -4.64
N GLU A 71 6.26 12.25 -3.55
CA GLU A 71 7.56 11.77 -3.11
C GLU A 71 7.56 10.26 -2.81
N PHE A 72 6.39 9.67 -2.51
CA PHE A 72 6.26 8.23 -2.29
C PHE A 72 6.03 7.41 -3.56
N SER A 73 5.70 8.02 -4.72
CA SER A 73 5.43 7.28 -5.95
C SER A 73 6.59 6.36 -6.37
N PRO A 74 7.88 6.79 -6.29
CA PRO A 74 9.02 5.90 -6.57
C PRO A 74 9.17 4.74 -5.57
N HIS A 75 8.47 4.78 -4.44
CA HIS A 75 8.55 3.83 -3.33
C HIS A 75 7.30 2.96 -3.17
N PHE A 76 6.32 3.08 -4.07
CA PHE A 76 5.03 2.44 -3.93
C PHE A 76 5.16 0.92 -3.73
N SER A 77 5.83 0.24 -4.66
CA SER A 77 6.00 -1.22 -4.61
C SER A 77 6.74 -1.68 -3.35
N GLN A 78 7.73 -0.92 -2.87
CA GLN A 78 8.45 -1.26 -1.64
C GLN A 78 7.59 -1.07 -0.38
N ILE A 79 6.72 -0.05 -0.36
CA ILE A 79 5.78 0.16 0.75
C ILE A 79 4.66 -0.87 0.70
N LEU A 80 4.14 -1.21 -0.48
CA LEU A 80 3.16 -2.28 -0.66
C LEU A 80 3.70 -3.62 -0.13
N HIS A 81 4.93 -3.98 -0.51
CA HIS A 81 5.60 -5.17 0.01
C HIS A 81 5.79 -5.10 1.53
N LEU A 82 6.19 -3.95 2.08
CA LEU A 82 6.29 -3.78 3.54
C LEU A 82 4.94 -4.01 4.24
N LEU A 83 3.83 -3.54 3.68
CA LEU A 83 2.51 -3.74 4.26
C LEU A 83 2.10 -5.22 4.23
N TYR A 84 2.45 -5.94 3.17
CA TYR A 84 2.32 -7.40 3.09
C TYR A 84 3.17 -8.12 4.15
N ASP A 85 4.47 -7.83 4.23
CA ASP A 85 5.42 -8.41 5.21
C ASP A 85 5.00 -8.19 6.67
N LYS A 86 4.19 -7.15 6.91
CA LYS A 86 3.70 -6.78 8.23
C LYS A 86 2.33 -7.37 8.51
N ASP A 87 1.75 -8.21 7.65
CA ASP A 87 0.36 -8.71 7.65
C ASP A 87 -0.67 -7.61 7.88
N ILE A 88 -0.47 -6.47 7.21
CA ILE A 88 -1.48 -5.42 7.09
C ILE A 88 -2.34 -5.65 5.83
N LEU A 89 -1.70 -6.16 4.77
CA LEU A 89 -2.36 -6.56 3.54
C LEU A 89 -2.15 -8.06 3.35
N GLU A 90 -3.23 -8.75 3.03
CA GLU A 90 -3.22 -10.15 2.62
C GLU A 90 -2.97 -10.26 1.11
N GLU A 91 -2.52 -11.44 0.68
CA GLU A 91 -2.33 -11.76 -0.74
C GLU A 91 -3.59 -11.46 -1.55
N ASP A 92 -4.74 -11.96 -1.07
CA ASP A 92 -6.05 -11.76 -1.69
C ASP A 92 -6.36 -10.29 -1.98
N ALA A 93 -6.01 -9.37 -1.06
CA ALA A 93 -6.25 -7.95 -1.24
C ALA A 93 -5.38 -7.36 -2.35
N ILE A 94 -4.09 -7.74 -2.41
CA ILE A 94 -3.15 -7.27 -3.42
C ILE A 94 -3.54 -7.81 -4.80
N LEU A 95 -3.90 -9.09 -4.89
CA LEU A 95 -4.29 -9.71 -6.16
C LEU A 95 -5.62 -9.15 -6.68
N ARG A 96 -6.63 -8.98 -5.82
CA ARG A 96 -7.91 -8.37 -6.21
C ARG A 96 -7.74 -6.92 -6.66
N TRP A 97 -6.97 -6.10 -5.93
CA TRP A 97 -6.65 -4.74 -6.38
C TRP A 97 -6.01 -4.73 -7.77
N ALA A 98 -5.05 -5.64 -8.04
CA ALA A 98 -4.42 -5.73 -9.34
C ALA A 98 -5.38 -6.18 -10.45
N ASP A 99 -6.27 -7.13 -10.15
CA ASP A 99 -7.26 -7.67 -11.09
C ASP A 99 -8.36 -6.65 -11.44
N GLU A 100 -8.82 -5.86 -10.46
CA GLU A 100 -9.78 -4.76 -10.67
C GLU A 100 -9.25 -3.73 -11.68
N LYS A 101 -7.93 -3.57 -11.77
CA LYS A 101 -7.27 -2.64 -12.68
C LYS A 101 -6.97 -3.25 -14.05
N LYS A 102 -7.21 -4.54 -14.29
CA LYS A 102 -6.82 -5.24 -15.53
C LYS A 102 -7.37 -4.59 -16.80
N ASP A 103 -8.61 -4.12 -16.75
CA ASP A 103 -9.29 -3.47 -17.88
C ASP A 103 -9.36 -1.94 -17.76
N ALA A 104 -8.71 -1.35 -16.75
CA ALA A 104 -8.64 0.09 -16.54
C ALA A 104 -7.73 0.80 -17.59
N GLU A 105 -7.76 2.12 -17.60
CA GLU A 105 -6.89 2.92 -18.44
C GLU A 105 -5.41 2.76 -18.05
N GLU A 106 -4.51 3.03 -18.98
CA GLU A 106 -3.07 2.86 -18.77
C GLU A 106 -2.54 3.76 -17.63
N SER A 107 -3.12 4.95 -17.46
CA SER A 107 -2.82 5.85 -16.34
C SER A 107 -3.19 5.27 -14.98
N ASP A 108 -4.19 4.39 -14.92
CA ASP A 108 -4.66 3.78 -13.66
C ASP A 108 -3.87 2.51 -13.30
N LYS A 109 -3.02 2.03 -14.21
CA LYS A 109 -2.20 0.81 -14.07
C LYS A 109 -0.77 1.09 -13.62
N VAL A 110 -0.38 2.35 -13.42
CA VAL A 110 1.02 2.75 -13.15
C VAL A 110 1.59 1.99 -11.95
N PHE A 111 0.85 1.89 -10.85
CA PHE A 111 1.32 1.24 -9.63
C PHE A 111 1.21 -0.29 -9.66
N VAL A 112 0.23 -0.83 -10.40
CA VAL A 112 0.15 -2.26 -10.72
C VAL A 112 1.40 -2.70 -11.49
N LYS A 113 1.78 -1.95 -12.53
CA LYS A 113 3.01 -2.20 -13.30
C LYS A 113 4.27 -2.06 -12.46
N GLN A 114 4.31 -1.05 -11.60
CA GLN A 114 5.44 -0.88 -10.68
C GLN A 114 5.59 -2.05 -9.70
N SER A 115 4.48 -2.75 -9.39
CA SER A 115 4.42 -3.84 -8.41
C SER A 115 4.34 -5.24 -9.06
N GLU A 116 4.53 -5.33 -10.37
CA GLU A 116 4.36 -6.57 -11.15
C GLU A 116 5.16 -7.75 -10.59
N LYS A 117 6.39 -7.51 -10.11
CA LYS A 117 7.22 -8.57 -9.51
C LYS A 117 6.61 -9.16 -8.25
N LEU A 118 6.01 -8.32 -7.39
CA LEU A 118 5.34 -8.79 -6.17
C LEU A 118 4.08 -9.57 -6.53
N ILE A 119 3.26 -9.02 -7.43
CA ILE A 119 2.01 -9.65 -7.88
C ILE A 119 2.28 -11.01 -8.53
N GLN A 120 3.30 -11.10 -9.38
CA GLN A 120 3.68 -12.34 -10.03
C GLN A 120 4.15 -13.38 -9.00
N TRP A 121 4.99 -12.97 -8.04
CA TRP A 121 5.46 -13.86 -6.97
C TRP A 121 4.31 -14.40 -6.11
N LEU A 122 3.34 -13.55 -5.75
CA LEU A 122 2.14 -13.96 -5.00
C LEU A 122 1.31 -15.00 -5.77
N ARG A 123 1.08 -14.77 -7.08
CA ARG A 123 0.36 -15.73 -7.93
C ARG A 123 1.06 -17.07 -8.03
N GLU A 124 2.38 -17.06 -8.21
CA GLU A 124 3.19 -18.29 -8.29
C GLU A 124 3.19 -19.06 -6.96
N ALA A 125 3.26 -18.36 -5.82
CA ALA A 125 3.20 -18.99 -4.51
C ALA A 125 1.85 -19.70 -4.28
N SER A 126 0.75 -19.06 -4.68
CA SER A 126 -0.60 -19.63 -4.60
C SER A 126 -0.74 -20.93 -5.44
N GLU A 127 -0.22 -20.93 -6.67
CA GLU A 127 -0.25 -22.10 -7.56
C GLU A 127 0.56 -23.31 -7.05
N GLU A 128 1.53 -23.11 -6.16
CA GLU A 128 2.32 -24.18 -5.54
C GLU A 128 1.63 -24.81 -4.30
N GLU A 129 0.63 -24.14 -3.72
CA GLU A 129 -0.10 -24.59 -2.52
C GLU A 129 -1.38 -25.39 -2.83
N ASP A 130 -1.85 -25.35 -4.08
CA ASP A 130 -3.01 -26.10 -4.63
C ASP A 130 -2.62 -27.46 -5.28
#